data_AF-A0A1F3AGZ8-F1
#
_entry.id   AF-A0A1F3AGZ8-F1
#
_cell.length_a   1.000
_cell.length_b   1.000
_cell.length_c   1.000
_cell.angle_alpha   90.00
_cell.angle_beta   90.00
_cell.angle_gamma   90.00
#
_symmetry.space_group_name_H-M   'P 1'
#
loop_
_entity.id
_entity.type
_entity.pdbx_description
1 polymer ?
#
loop_
_entity_poly.entity_id
_entity_poly.type
_entity_poly.pdbx_seq_one_letter_code
_entity_poly.pdbx_strand_id
1 'polypeptide(L)'
;MLVVLLGFVALGTEVGVLLMTSRQMQSASDSAALAAAVARNKGYPIAFADEARAVARAAGYVDGEADATVAVNNPPLEGAYAGDENAIEVVITQLQHLVLVPLFYGGPWTLKTRAVATATGGSSVCVLALETSANEPLYAHNGGQLLIEGCGVGSNSSSNRAIRASGSGRITAASLTTVGNYYTSGGGTINISGPIEVHATATADPYLDRVVPTPGSCRTVPPMPFDGELPQGTYCAGINITNGSNVTMNGLYILRTGNFVVQGGSTLSGTASIVLTGTGSGTNTGVVTITGGAVINLTALSTGATAGMIFFQDRRARTTGTNNFYGGTTSTLTGALYFPRQTVNFSNGGSTTTACTEIIARSILIGGGSTVNIDCSGGGTPISGGTPRLVE
;
A
#
# COMPACT_ATOMS: atom_id res chain seq x y z
N MET A 1 -25.19 45.20 -42.57
CA MET A 1 -24.91 45.66 -41.19
C MET A 1 -25.56 44.79 -40.13
N LEU A 2 -26.86 44.47 -40.24
CA LEU A 2 -27.57 43.60 -39.27
C LEU A 2 -26.91 42.22 -39.07
N VAL A 3 -26.52 41.54 -40.15
CA VAL A 3 -25.84 40.23 -40.10
C VAL A 3 -24.50 40.30 -39.34
N VAL A 4 -23.76 41.40 -39.47
CA VAL A 4 -22.48 41.61 -38.77
C VAL A 4 -22.72 41.83 -37.28
N LEU A 5 -23.72 42.64 -36.90
CA LEU A 5 -24.10 42.85 -35.50
C LEU A 5 -24.59 41.55 -34.84
N LEU A 6 -25.40 40.76 -35.53
CA LEU A 6 -25.86 39.45 -35.06
C LEU A 6 -24.70 38.47 -34.89
N GLY A 7 -23.68 38.52 -35.77
CA GLY A 7 -22.46 37.72 -35.63
C GLY A 7 -21.68 38.04 -34.35
N PHE A 8 -21.56 39.32 -33.98
CA PHE A 8 -20.93 39.72 -32.71
C PHE A 8 -21.74 39.31 -31.48
N VAL A 9 -23.08 39.35 -31.55
CA VAL A 9 -23.95 38.86 -30.47
C VAL A 9 -23.82 37.34 -30.31
N ALA A 10 -23.80 36.59 -31.41
CA ALA A 10 -23.59 35.14 -31.40
C ALA A 10 -22.24 34.78 -30.77
N LEU A 11 -21.16 35.50 -31.14
CA LEU A 11 -19.84 35.32 -30.56
C LEU A 11 -19.83 35.62 -29.06
N GLY A 12 -20.43 36.72 -28.61
CA GLY A 12 -20.41 37.11 -27.20
C GLY A 12 -21.23 36.19 -26.30
N THR A 13 -22.38 35.73 -26.78
CA THR A 13 -23.32 34.94 -25.96
C THR A 13 -23.08 33.45 -26.09
N GLU A 14 -23.14 32.91 -27.31
CA GLU A 14 -23.13 31.46 -27.52
C GLU A 14 -21.73 30.88 -27.42
N VAL A 15 -20.69 31.55 -27.93
CA VAL A 15 -19.31 31.07 -27.73
C VAL A 15 -18.89 31.20 -26.27
N GLY A 16 -19.40 32.21 -25.56
CA GLY A 16 -19.24 32.32 -24.10
C GLY A 16 -19.84 31.12 -23.35
N VAL A 17 -21.07 30.73 -23.70
CA VAL A 17 -21.72 29.53 -23.15
C VAL A 17 -20.95 28.27 -23.52
N LEU A 18 -20.53 28.10 -24.78
CA LEU A 18 -19.75 26.95 -25.23
C LEU A 18 -18.44 26.78 -24.46
N LEU A 19 -17.72 27.88 -24.18
CA LEU A 19 -16.50 27.84 -23.39
C LEU A 19 -16.77 27.43 -21.94
N MET A 20 -17.88 27.88 -21.36
CA MET A 20 -18.31 27.48 -20.02
C MET A 20 -18.68 25.99 -19.99
N THR A 21 -19.50 25.53 -20.94
CA THR A 21 -19.89 24.13 -21.08
C THR A 21 -18.67 23.24 -21.29
N SER A 22 -17.73 23.65 -22.14
CA SER A 22 -16.48 22.90 -22.38
C SER A 22 -15.67 22.69 -21.09
N ARG A 23 -15.56 23.72 -20.24
CA ARG A 23 -14.85 23.59 -18.95
C ARG A 23 -15.60 22.69 -17.96
N GLN A 24 -16.93 22.76 -17.94
CA GLN A 24 -17.76 21.88 -17.10
C GLN A 24 -17.65 20.42 -17.57
N MET A 25 -17.70 20.19 -18.88
CA MET A 25 -17.49 18.87 -19.48
C MET A 25 -16.10 18.31 -19.16
N GLN A 26 -15.06 19.15 -19.18
CA GLN A 26 -13.70 18.69 -18.86
C GLN A 26 -13.60 18.29 -17.39
N SER A 27 -14.15 19.09 -16.47
CA SER A 27 -14.18 18.73 -15.04
C SER A 27 -14.97 17.43 -14.79
N ALA A 28 -16.02 17.16 -15.57
CA ALA A 28 -16.76 15.91 -15.52
C ALA A 28 -15.94 14.73 -16.04
N SER A 29 -15.21 14.88 -17.16
CA SER A 29 -14.31 13.82 -17.65
C SER A 29 -13.17 13.53 -16.69
N ASP A 30 -12.56 14.56 -16.09
CA ASP A 30 -11.46 14.43 -15.13
C ASP A 30 -11.89 13.63 -13.89
N SER A 31 -13.04 14.00 -13.31
CA SER A 31 -13.59 13.30 -12.15
C SER A 31 -14.03 11.87 -12.46
N ALA A 32 -14.62 11.63 -13.63
CA ALA A 32 -15.01 10.29 -14.07
C ALA A 32 -13.78 9.38 -14.32
N ALA A 33 -12.72 9.88 -14.97
CA ALA A 33 -11.49 9.13 -15.19
C ALA A 33 -10.82 8.76 -13.86
N LEU A 34 -10.72 9.72 -12.94
CA LEU A 34 -10.17 9.48 -11.61
C LEU A 34 -10.99 8.42 -10.83
N ALA A 35 -12.32 8.51 -10.87
CA ALA A 35 -13.19 7.56 -10.18
C ALA A 35 -13.08 6.14 -10.74
N ALA A 36 -13.04 5.98 -12.06
CA ALA A 36 -12.79 4.67 -12.66
C ALA A 36 -11.41 4.12 -12.30
N ALA A 37 -10.39 4.97 -12.24
CA ALA A 37 -9.05 4.58 -11.82
C ALA A 37 -9.01 4.13 -10.35
N VAL A 38 -9.81 4.76 -9.47
CA VAL A 38 -10.03 4.30 -8.08
C VAL A 38 -10.76 2.96 -8.03
N ALA A 39 -11.84 2.81 -8.79
CA ALA A 39 -12.61 1.57 -8.84
C ALA A 39 -11.76 0.39 -9.31
N ARG A 40 -10.94 0.60 -10.35
CA ARG A 40 -10.00 -0.40 -10.87
C ARG A 40 -8.93 -0.76 -9.84
N ASN A 41 -8.33 0.22 -9.17
CA ASN A 41 -7.31 -0.04 -8.13
C ASN A 41 -7.88 -0.84 -6.96
N LYS A 42 -9.09 -0.51 -6.51
CA LYS A 42 -9.78 -1.23 -5.42
C LYS A 42 -10.36 -2.59 -5.82
N GLY A 43 -10.42 -2.92 -7.11
CA GLY A 43 -11.12 -4.10 -7.63
C GLY A 43 -12.63 -4.09 -7.38
N TYR A 44 -13.22 -2.91 -7.11
CA TYR A 44 -14.64 -2.75 -6.81
C TYR A 44 -15.16 -1.36 -7.26
N PRO A 45 -16.29 -1.29 -7.99
CA PRO A 45 -17.01 -2.40 -8.62
C PRO A 45 -16.14 -3.12 -9.67
N ILE A 46 -16.45 -4.39 -9.96
CA ILE A 46 -15.72 -5.20 -10.97
C ILE A 46 -15.72 -4.49 -12.34
N ALA A 47 -16.82 -3.80 -12.68
CA ALA A 47 -16.93 -2.96 -13.85
C ALA A 47 -16.60 -1.50 -13.50
N PHE A 48 -15.32 -1.15 -13.49
CA PHE A 48 -14.86 0.24 -13.22
C PHE A 48 -15.45 1.29 -14.19
N ALA A 49 -15.88 0.87 -15.38
CA ALA A 49 -16.58 1.73 -16.33
C ALA A 49 -17.95 2.22 -15.82
N ASP A 50 -18.63 1.44 -14.98
CA ASP A 50 -19.90 1.84 -14.39
C ASP A 50 -19.71 2.99 -13.39
N GLU A 51 -18.59 3.00 -12.67
CA GLU A 51 -18.23 4.07 -11.74
C GLU A 51 -17.97 5.39 -12.49
N ALA A 52 -17.17 5.36 -13.58
CA ALA A 52 -16.98 6.54 -14.43
C ALA A 52 -18.31 7.08 -14.96
N ARG A 53 -19.20 6.19 -15.43
CA ARG A 53 -20.53 6.57 -15.92
C ARG A 53 -21.40 7.13 -14.80
N ALA A 54 -21.34 6.60 -13.58
CA ALA A 54 -22.09 7.13 -12.44
C ALA A 54 -21.64 8.56 -12.08
N VAL A 55 -20.33 8.83 -12.07
CA VAL A 55 -19.79 10.17 -11.81
C VAL A 55 -20.14 11.15 -12.93
N ALA A 56 -20.03 10.74 -14.20
CA ALA A 56 -20.44 11.56 -15.34
C ALA A 56 -21.94 11.90 -15.26
N ARG A 57 -22.79 10.94 -14.90
CA ARG A 57 -24.24 11.14 -14.68
C ARG A 57 -24.51 12.14 -13.56
N ALA A 58 -23.78 12.06 -12.45
CA ALA A 58 -23.91 13.01 -11.34
C ALA A 58 -23.52 14.45 -11.76
N ALA A 59 -22.64 14.59 -12.74
CA ALA A 59 -22.28 15.85 -13.37
C ALA A 59 -23.23 16.30 -14.50
N GLY A 60 -24.31 15.55 -14.76
CA GLY A 60 -25.33 15.87 -15.78
C GLY A 60 -25.07 15.25 -17.17
N TYR A 61 -24.03 14.43 -17.33
CA TYR A 61 -23.68 13.77 -18.59
C TYR A 61 -24.03 12.28 -18.53
N VAL A 62 -25.23 11.96 -19.02
CA VAL A 62 -25.74 10.59 -19.05
C VAL A 62 -25.50 10.00 -20.45
N ASP A 63 -24.84 8.85 -20.54
CA ASP A 63 -24.57 8.20 -21.82
C ASP A 63 -25.88 7.80 -22.54
N GLY A 64 -26.03 8.25 -23.78
CA GLY A 64 -27.20 7.97 -24.64
C GLY A 64 -28.40 8.90 -24.42
N GLU A 65 -28.27 9.91 -23.56
CA GLU A 65 -29.32 10.88 -23.24
C GLU A 65 -28.86 12.31 -23.56
N ALA A 66 -29.79 13.20 -23.92
CA ALA A 66 -29.50 14.61 -24.21
C ALA A 66 -28.30 14.82 -25.19
N ASP A 67 -28.21 13.95 -26.21
CA ASP A 67 -27.14 13.89 -27.20
C ASP A 67 -25.72 13.79 -26.61
N ALA A 68 -25.60 13.29 -25.38
CA ALA A 68 -24.34 13.05 -24.70
C ALA A 68 -23.92 11.57 -24.81
N THR A 69 -22.63 11.34 -25.02
CA THR A 69 -22.00 10.02 -24.94
C THR A 69 -20.84 10.05 -23.96
N VAL A 70 -20.70 8.96 -23.19
CA VAL A 70 -19.61 8.76 -22.22
C VAL A 70 -18.91 7.45 -22.56
N ALA A 71 -17.77 7.55 -23.24
CA ALA A 71 -16.92 6.41 -23.55
C ALA A 71 -15.87 6.24 -22.44
N VAL A 72 -15.69 5.01 -21.96
CA VAL A 72 -14.65 4.65 -20.99
C VAL A 72 -13.79 3.57 -21.62
N ASN A 73 -12.51 3.88 -21.86
CA ASN A 73 -11.56 2.99 -22.51
C ASN A 73 -10.46 2.58 -21.54
N ASN A 74 -10.09 1.30 -21.58
CA ASN A 74 -8.87 0.80 -20.97
C ASN A 74 -8.33 -0.35 -21.87
N PRO A 75 -7.13 -0.21 -22.44
CA PRO A 75 -6.25 0.97 -22.35
C PRO A 75 -6.79 2.21 -23.11
N PRO A 76 -6.20 3.42 -22.91
CA PRO A 76 -6.49 4.59 -23.72
C PRO A 76 -6.22 4.35 -25.22
N LEU A 77 -7.01 4.97 -26.09
CA LEU A 77 -6.93 4.74 -27.54
C LEU A 77 -5.90 5.63 -28.23
N GLU A 78 -5.65 6.82 -27.68
CA GLU A 78 -4.76 7.85 -28.24
C GLU A 78 -3.99 8.55 -27.10
N GLY A 79 -3.10 9.49 -27.42
CA GLY A 79 -2.33 10.27 -26.43
C GLY A 79 -1.04 9.60 -25.94
N ALA A 80 -0.40 10.17 -24.92
CA ALA A 80 0.89 9.68 -24.40
C ALA A 80 0.77 8.34 -23.65
N TYR A 81 -0.45 7.98 -23.24
CA TYR A 81 -0.78 6.75 -22.52
C TYR A 81 -1.57 5.75 -23.38
N ALA A 82 -1.57 5.92 -24.71
CA ALA A 82 -2.22 4.98 -25.63
C ALA A 82 -1.65 3.56 -25.45
N GLY A 83 -2.52 2.58 -25.25
CA GLY A 83 -2.12 1.19 -25.04
C GLY A 83 -1.64 0.84 -23.62
N ASP A 84 -1.58 1.78 -22.68
CA ASP A 84 -1.24 1.50 -21.28
C ASP A 84 -2.42 0.86 -20.53
N GLU A 85 -2.32 -0.43 -20.21
CA GLU A 85 -3.35 -1.17 -19.46
C GLU A 85 -3.60 -0.60 -18.06
N ASN A 86 -2.67 0.18 -17.50
CA ASN A 86 -2.84 0.81 -16.21
C ASN A 86 -3.49 2.19 -16.28
N ALA A 87 -3.78 2.69 -17.47
CA ALA A 87 -4.45 3.97 -17.69
C ALA A 87 -5.90 3.78 -18.13
N ILE A 88 -6.80 4.64 -17.65
CA ILE A 88 -8.20 4.67 -18.05
C ILE A 88 -8.48 6.02 -18.67
N GLU A 89 -9.09 5.98 -19.84
CA GLU A 89 -9.51 7.16 -20.59
C GLU A 89 -11.03 7.32 -20.49
N VAL A 90 -11.48 8.53 -20.21
CA VAL A 90 -12.89 8.91 -20.29
C VAL A 90 -13.05 10.03 -21.30
N VAL A 91 -13.94 9.80 -22.27
CA VAL A 91 -14.28 10.76 -23.31
C VAL A 91 -15.76 11.10 -23.20
N ILE A 92 -16.07 12.37 -22.97
CA ILE A 92 -17.45 12.87 -22.98
C ILE A 92 -17.65 13.68 -24.26
N THR A 93 -18.65 13.30 -25.05
CA THR A 93 -19.05 14.05 -26.26
C THR A 93 -20.49 14.50 -26.11
N GLN A 94 -20.80 15.75 -26.45
CA GLN A 94 -22.18 16.26 -26.44
C GLN A 94 -22.45 17.21 -27.61
N LEU A 95 -23.57 17.02 -28.30
CA LEU A 95 -24.07 17.95 -29.30
C LEU A 95 -24.65 19.20 -28.63
N GLN A 96 -24.19 20.38 -29.05
CA GLN A 96 -24.66 21.67 -28.55
C GLN A 96 -25.68 22.26 -29.52
N HIS A 97 -26.86 22.56 -29.00
CA HIS A 97 -27.97 23.15 -29.74
C HIS A 97 -27.87 24.67 -29.61
N LEU A 98 -27.27 25.30 -30.62
CA LEU A 98 -27.05 26.75 -30.69
C LEU A 98 -28.14 27.41 -31.54
N VAL A 99 -28.50 28.65 -31.23
CA VAL A 99 -29.61 29.40 -31.84
C VAL A 99 -29.11 30.38 -32.90
N LEU A 100 -28.00 31.08 -32.64
CA LEU A 100 -27.48 32.13 -33.53
C LEU A 100 -26.38 31.63 -34.46
N VAL A 101 -25.50 30.74 -34.00
CA VAL A 101 -24.42 30.12 -34.80
C VAL A 101 -24.92 29.44 -36.09
N PRO A 102 -26.09 28.78 -36.15
CA PRO A 102 -26.62 28.21 -37.39
C PRO A 102 -26.83 29.21 -38.55
N LEU A 103 -26.95 30.51 -38.25
CA LEU A 103 -27.05 31.57 -39.27
C LEU A 103 -25.74 31.73 -40.07
N PHE A 104 -24.62 31.24 -39.54
CA PHE A 104 -23.28 31.41 -40.09
C PHE A 104 -22.57 30.07 -40.37
N TYR A 105 -22.97 29.00 -39.69
CA TYR A 105 -22.39 27.67 -39.80
C TYR A 105 -23.48 26.60 -39.86
N GLY A 106 -23.58 25.85 -40.96
CA GLY A 106 -24.65 24.87 -41.17
C GLY A 106 -24.41 23.48 -40.57
N GLY A 107 -23.35 23.28 -39.78
CA GLY A 107 -23.01 21.97 -39.21
C GLY A 107 -23.40 21.82 -37.74
N PRO A 108 -23.46 20.57 -37.23
CA PRO A 108 -23.60 20.32 -35.81
C PRO A 108 -22.38 20.84 -35.03
N TRP A 109 -22.60 21.40 -33.84
CA TRP A 109 -21.53 21.81 -32.93
C TRP A 109 -21.39 20.78 -31.81
N THR A 110 -20.42 19.88 -31.92
CA THR A 110 -20.16 18.86 -30.89
C THR A 110 -18.96 19.27 -30.04
N LEU A 111 -19.16 19.32 -28.72
CA LEU A 111 -18.07 19.42 -27.77
C LEU A 111 -17.57 18.03 -27.42
N LYS A 112 -16.25 17.86 -27.33
CA LYS A 112 -15.57 16.63 -26.93
C LYS A 112 -14.53 16.98 -25.87
N THR A 113 -14.57 16.30 -24.73
CA THR A 113 -13.54 16.38 -23.68
C THR A 113 -12.96 15.00 -23.43
N ARG A 114 -11.71 14.97 -22.99
CA ARG A 114 -10.95 13.75 -22.77
C ARG A 114 -10.12 13.92 -21.51
N ALA A 115 -10.12 12.90 -20.66
CA ALA A 115 -9.26 12.81 -19.49
C ALA A 115 -8.72 11.39 -19.38
N VAL A 116 -7.50 11.26 -18.88
CA VAL A 116 -6.82 10.00 -18.61
C VAL A 116 -6.33 9.99 -17.17
N ALA A 117 -6.67 8.92 -16.45
CA ALA A 117 -6.16 8.69 -15.12
C ALA A 117 -5.47 7.33 -15.04
N THR A 118 -4.35 7.24 -14.33
CA THR A 118 -3.69 5.96 -14.08
C THR A 118 -4.29 5.29 -12.84
N ALA A 119 -4.73 4.04 -12.99
CA ALA A 119 -5.24 3.20 -11.90
C ALA A 119 -4.13 2.86 -10.90
N THR A 120 -2.90 2.69 -11.37
CA THR A 120 -1.69 2.59 -10.56
C THR A 120 -0.96 3.93 -10.53
N GLY A 121 -1.65 4.98 -10.08
CA GLY A 121 -1.07 6.28 -9.80
C GLY A 121 -0.16 6.26 -8.57
N GLY A 122 0.82 5.36 -8.52
CA GLY A 122 1.86 5.43 -7.53
C GLY A 122 2.42 4.07 -7.14
N SER A 123 3.57 4.18 -6.53
CA SER A 123 4.47 3.10 -6.14
C SER A 123 3.72 2.00 -5.37
N SER A 124 3.64 0.78 -5.92
CA SER A 124 3.27 -0.39 -5.13
C SER A 124 4.38 -0.65 -4.13
N VAL A 125 4.05 -0.71 -2.85
CA VAL A 125 5.01 -0.88 -1.75
C VAL A 125 4.77 -2.22 -1.07
N CYS A 126 5.78 -2.82 -0.48
CA CYS A 126 5.63 -4.00 0.39
C CYS A 126 6.25 -3.72 1.75
N VAL A 127 7.08 -2.68 1.83
CA VAL A 127 7.60 -2.18 3.08
C VAL A 127 7.01 -0.80 3.31
N LEU A 128 6.20 -0.64 4.35
CA LEU A 128 5.50 0.61 4.66
C LEU A 128 5.71 0.99 6.13
N ALA A 129 6.28 2.17 6.35
CA ALA A 129 6.32 2.80 7.66
C ALA A 129 5.11 3.73 7.85
N LEU A 130 4.26 3.42 8.84
CA LEU A 130 2.99 4.12 9.09
C LEU A 130 3.11 5.39 9.95
N GLU A 131 4.24 5.59 10.64
CA GLU A 131 4.48 6.78 11.46
C GLU A 131 4.39 8.07 10.64
N THR A 132 3.66 9.07 11.14
CA THR A 132 3.25 10.25 10.35
C THR A 132 4.14 11.47 10.56
N SER A 133 4.91 11.54 11.65
CA SER A 133 5.69 12.75 11.97
C SER A 133 7.11 12.51 12.47
N ALA A 134 7.46 11.29 12.88
CA ALA A 134 8.80 11.03 13.41
C ALA A 134 9.88 11.16 12.33
N ASN A 135 11.10 11.48 12.76
CA ASN A 135 12.27 11.32 11.92
C ASN A 135 12.60 9.84 11.80
N GLU A 136 12.98 9.43 10.59
CA GLU A 136 13.61 8.14 10.31
C GLU A 136 12.75 6.91 10.66
N PRO A 137 11.43 6.92 10.40
CA PRO A 137 10.58 5.75 10.65
C PRO A 137 10.91 4.58 9.72
N LEU A 138 11.57 4.79 8.58
CA LEU A 138 12.22 3.73 7.80
C LEU A 138 13.71 4.04 7.70
N TYR A 139 14.55 3.26 8.38
CA TYR A 139 15.96 3.60 8.54
C TYR A 139 16.90 2.39 8.40
N ALA A 140 17.70 2.41 7.33
CA ALA A 140 18.85 1.52 7.17
C ALA A 140 20.12 2.20 7.68
N HIS A 141 20.82 1.60 8.64
CA HIS A 141 21.99 2.23 9.28
C HIS A 141 23.08 1.21 9.62
N ASN A 142 24.30 1.66 9.89
CA ASN A 142 25.40 0.81 10.39
C ASN A 142 25.57 -0.50 9.61
N GLY A 143 25.65 -0.41 8.28
CA GLY A 143 25.80 -1.55 7.36
C GLY A 143 24.54 -2.40 7.16
N GLY A 144 23.39 -2.04 7.73
CA GLY A 144 22.12 -2.72 7.52
C GLY A 144 21.62 -2.58 6.08
N GLN A 145 21.08 -3.66 5.51
CA GLN A 145 20.65 -3.73 4.12
C GLN A 145 19.19 -4.15 4.00
N LEU A 146 18.39 -3.33 3.32
CA LEU A 146 17.04 -3.65 2.86
C LEU A 146 17.08 -3.78 1.34
N LEU A 147 16.95 -5.00 0.84
CA LEU A 147 17.04 -5.34 -0.58
C LEU A 147 15.68 -5.87 -1.03
N ILE A 148 15.04 -5.15 -1.94
CA ILE A 148 13.70 -5.47 -2.42
C ILE A 148 13.72 -5.55 -3.94
N GLU A 149 13.17 -6.64 -4.48
CA GLU A 149 13.00 -6.85 -5.92
C GLU A 149 11.52 -6.98 -6.26
N GLY A 150 11.10 -6.34 -7.36
CA GLY A 150 9.72 -6.37 -7.85
C GLY A 150 8.70 -5.56 -7.03
N CYS A 151 9.15 -4.76 -6.04
CA CYS A 151 8.28 -4.03 -5.14
C CYS A 151 8.94 -2.79 -4.51
N GLY A 152 8.15 -1.82 -4.03
CA GLY A 152 8.62 -0.55 -3.47
C GLY A 152 8.66 -0.43 -1.95
N VAL A 153 9.19 0.72 -1.50
CA VAL A 153 9.20 1.17 -0.10
C VAL A 153 8.34 2.42 0.09
N GLY A 154 7.71 2.53 1.25
CA GLY A 154 6.78 3.59 1.61
C GLY A 154 7.04 4.17 3.00
N SER A 155 6.81 5.48 3.17
CA SER A 155 6.78 6.11 4.49
C SER A 155 5.72 7.21 4.59
N ASN A 156 4.88 7.14 5.60
CA ASN A 156 3.85 8.15 5.87
C ASN A 156 4.36 9.37 6.65
N SER A 157 5.62 9.39 7.05
CA SER A 157 6.16 10.54 7.81
C SER A 157 6.36 11.75 6.94
N SER A 158 5.90 12.92 7.41
CA SER A 158 6.12 14.21 6.77
C SER A 158 7.54 14.78 6.98
N SER A 159 8.43 14.05 7.66
CA SER A 159 9.81 14.49 7.91
C SER A 159 10.65 14.52 6.63
N ASN A 160 11.59 15.47 6.54
CA ASN A 160 12.63 15.47 5.49
C ASN A 160 13.59 14.26 5.59
N ARG A 161 13.49 13.46 6.65
CA ARG A 161 14.25 12.24 6.88
C ARG A 161 13.30 11.06 7.09
N ALA A 162 12.19 11.01 6.36
CA ALA A 162 11.17 9.97 6.49
C ALA A 162 11.71 8.58 6.10
N ILE A 163 12.47 8.51 5.01
CA ILE A 163 13.24 7.33 4.62
C ILE A 163 14.71 7.69 4.69
N ARG A 164 15.51 6.95 5.47
CA ARG A 164 16.93 7.27 5.64
C ARG A 164 17.83 6.06 5.40
N ALA A 165 18.98 6.31 4.77
CA ALA A 165 20.11 5.39 4.77
C ALA A 165 21.36 6.09 5.33
N SER A 166 22.07 5.47 6.29
CA SER A 166 23.32 6.03 6.81
C SER A 166 24.36 4.99 7.23
N GLY A 167 25.62 5.39 7.44
CA GLY A 167 26.65 4.52 8.00
C GLY A 167 26.82 3.24 7.19
N SER A 168 26.95 3.36 5.86
CA SER A 168 26.96 2.25 4.90
C SER A 168 25.68 1.41 4.83
N GLY A 169 24.57 1.87 5.41
CA GLY A 169 23.25 1.28 5.26
C GLY A 169 22.76 1.40 3.82
N ARG A 170 22.04 0.38 3.32
CA ARG A 170 21.57 0.31 1.94
C ARG A 170 20.09 -0.01 1.87
N ILE A 171 19.36 0.75 1.05
CA ILE A 171 18.00 0.44 0.64
C ILE A 171 18.00 0.26 -0.88
N THR A 172 17.40 -0.82 -1.38
CA THR A 172 17.17 -1.06 -2.80
C THR A 172 15.73 -1.51 -2.99
N ALA A 173 15.02 -0.90 -3.94
CA ALA A 173 13.60 -1.21 -4.21
C ALA A 173 13.19 -0.81 -5.63
N ALA A 174 12.04 -1.31 -6.10
CA ALA A 174 11.50 -0.96 -7.41
C ALA A 174 10.91 0.45 -7.45
N SER A 175 10.40 0.96 -6.34
CA SER A 175 9.82 2.29 -6.25
C SER A 175 9.92 2.84 -4.82
N LEU A 176 9.81 4.16 -4.66
CA LEU A 176 9.82 4.82 -3.36
C LEU A 176 8.69 5.84 -3.31
N THR A 177 7.84 5.77 -2.28
CA THR A 177 6.85 6.81 -2.00
C THR A 177 6.97 7.31 -0.57
N THR A 178 6.86 8.62 -0.36
CA THR A 178 6.92 9.20 0.98
C THR A 178 6.16 10.53 1.07
N VAL A 179 5.51 10.78 2.21
CA VAL A 179 4.85 12.07 2.51
C VAL A 179 5.87 13.17 2.73
N GLY A 180 6.96 12.86 3.43
CA GLY A 180 8.08 13.76 3.66
C GLY A 180 9.10 13.67 2.53
N ASN A 181 10.35 13.42 2.90
CA ASN A 181 11.46 13.25 1.98
C ASN A 181 12.37 12.09 2.41
N TYR A 182 13.28 11.68 1.54
CA TYR A 182 14.32 10.70 1.84
C TYR A 182 15.68 11.39 2.03
N TYR A 183 16.58 10.76 2.79
CA TYR A 183 17.88 11.34 3.13
C TYR A 183 18.98 10.28 3.22
N THR A 184 20.17 10.60 2.71
CA THR A 184 21.34 9.74 2.79
C THR A 184 22.53 10.48 3.42
N SER A 185 23.28 9.80 4.29
CA SER A 185 24.47 10.38 4.94
C SER A 185 25.52 9.32 5.29
N GLY A 186 26.79 9.68 5.46
CA GLY A 186 27.81 8.76 6.01
C GLY A 186 27.95 7.45 5.22
N GLY A 187 27.95 7.53 3.88
CA GLY A 187 28.08 6.37 2.99
C GLY A 187 26.82 5.52 2.82
N GLY A 188 25.67 5.92 3.39
CA GLY A 188 24.40 5.25 3.13
C GLY A 188 23.92 5.44 1.69
N THR A 189 23.21 4.44 1.14
CA THR A 189 22.71 4.44 -0.25
C THR A 189 21.23 4.07 -0.33
N ILE A 190 20.50 4.73 -1.21
CA ILE A 190 19.11 4.41 -1.58
C ILE A 190 19.07 4.30 -3.10
N ASN A 191 18.86 3.08 -3.60
CA ASN A 191 18.89 2.76 -5.03
C ASN A 191 17.50 2.32 -5.47
N ILE A 192 16.80 3.17 -6.22
CA ILE A 192 15.44 2.90 -6.69
C ILE A 192 15.47 2.74 -8.21
N SER A 193 14.91 1.66 -8.74
CA SER A 193 14.92 1.39 -10.19
C SER A 193 13.78 2.06 -10.97
N GLY A 194 12.67 2.38 -10.28
CA GLY A 194 11.49 3.03 -10.84
C GLY A 194 11.18 4.39 -10.18
N PRO A 195 9.90 4.77 -10.07
CA PRO A 195 9.52 6.11 -9.64
C PRO A 195 9.88 6.39 -8.17
N ILE A 196 10.26 7.64 -7.92
CA ILE A 196 10.46 8.22 -6.59
C ILE A 196 9.42 9.34 -6.42
N GLU A 197 8.50 9.14 -5.49
CA GLU A 197 7.39 10.05 -5.21
C GLU A 197 7.58 10.62 -3.79
N VAL A 198 8.13 11.83 -3.72
CA VAL A 198 8.22 12.61 -2.47
C VAL A 198 7.06 13.57 -2.36
N HIS A 199 6.72 14.02 -1.15
CA HIS A 199 5.55 14.86 -0.91
C HIS A 199 4.24 14.24 -1.42
N ALA A 200 4.20 12.91 -1.45
CA ALA A 200 3.05 12.13 -1.88
C ALA A 200 1.95 12.14 -0.81
N THR A 201 0.75 11.73 -1.18
CA THR A 201 -0.31 11.41 -0.21
C THR A 201 0.11 10.22 0.66
N ALA A 202 -0.30 10.23 1.93
CA ALA A 202 -0.03 9.10 2.82
C ALA A 202 -0.61 7.80 2.25
N THR A 203 0.21 6.76 2.24
CA THR A 203 -0.18 5.41 1.84
C THR A 203 -1.14 4.85 2.90
N ALA A 204 -2.33 4.42 2.47
CA ALA A 204 -3.30 3.82 3.37
C ALA A 204 -2.76 2.50 3.96
N ASP A 205 -3.11 2.21 5.21
CA ASP A 205 -2.83 0.91 5.82
C ASP A 205 -3.76 -0.15 5.20
N PRO A 206 -3.25 -1.11 4.41
CA PRO A 206 -4.07 -2.11 3.71
C PRO A 206 -4.75 -3.08 4.68
N TYR A 207 -4.26 -3.17 5.91
CA TYR A 207 -4.80 -4.05 6.93
C TYR A 207 -5.69 -3.31 7.91
N LEU A 208 -5.97 -2.01 7.76
CA LEU A 208 -6.73 -1.21 8.75
C LEU A 208 -8.06 -1.86 9.16
N ASP A 209 -8.80 -2.41 8.20
CA ASP A 209 -10.13 -3.01 8.41
C ASP A 209 -10.09 -4.46 8.90
N ARG A 210 -8.91 -5.08 9.02
CA ARG A 210 -8.79 -6.47 9.50
C ARG A 210 -9.21 -6.56 10.95
N VAL A 211 -10.18 -7.42 11.24
CA VAL A 211 -10.68 -7.66 12.60
C VAL A 211 -9.67 -8.49 13.38
N VAL A 212 -9.33 -8.03 14.59
CA VAL A 212 -8.45 -8.79 15.51
C VAL A 212 -9.21 -10.02 16.02
N PRO A 213 -8.69 -11.25 15.85
CA PRO A 213 -9.34 -12.45 16.38
C PRO A 213 -9.55 -12.39 17.90
N THR A 214 -10.71 -12.86 18.36
CA THR A 214 -11.04 -12.84 19.79
C THR A 214 -10.25 -13.92 20.54
N PRO A 215 -9.52 -13.58 21.62
CA PRO A 215 -8.82 -14.56 22.44
C PRO A 215 -9.80 -15.55 23.12
N GLY A 216 -9.46 -16.84 23.07
CA GLY A 216 -10.15 -17.90 23.81
C GLY A 216 -9.55 -18.15 25.19
N SER A 217 -9.79 -19.35 25.73
CA SER A 217 -9.21 -19.82 26.99
C SER A 217 -7.69 -19.96 26.90
N CYS A 218 -6.99 -19.56 27.96
CA CYS A 218 -5.53 -19.62 28.03
C CYS A 218 -5.02 -21.07 28.02
N ARG A 219 -4.02 -21.32 27.18
CA ARG A 219 -3.21 -22.53 27.14
C ARG A 219 -1.84 -22.26 27.75
N THR A 220 -1.20 -23.33 28.21
CA THR A 220 0.17 -23.35 28.70
C THR A 220 1.11 -23.90 27.63
N VAL A 221 2.32 -23.34 27.57
CA VAL A 221 3.39 -23.87 26.71
C VAL A 221 4.05 -25.07 27.40
N PRO A 222 4.43 -26.13 26.67
CA PRO A 222 5.25 -27.21 27.21
C PRO A 222 6.58 -26.70 27.80
N PRO A 223 7.18 -27.41 28.78
CA PRO A 223 8.52 -27.10 29.24
C PRO A 223 9.54 -27.26 28.11
N MET A 224 10.57 -26.40 28.09
CA MET A 224 11.64 -26.40 27.09
C MET A 224 12.88 -27.18 27.61
N PRO A 225 13.61 -27.94 26.77
CA PRO A 225 13.42 -28.04 25.32
C PRO A 225 12.17 -28.84 24.94
N PHE A 226 11.58 -28.50 23.80
CA PHE A 226 10.40 -29.16 23.27
C PHE A 226 10.56 -29.41 21.77
N ASP A 227 10.38 -30.67 21.38
CA ASP A 227 10.37 -31.09 19.98
C ASP A 227 8.99 -31.61 19.60
N GLY A 228 8.31 -30.91 18.69
CA GLY A 228 6.98 -31.29 18.23
C GLY A 228 6.07 -30.11 17.90
N GLU A 229 4.80 -30.42 17.68
CA GLU A 229 3.80 -29.42 17.33
C GLU A 229 3.24 -28.72 18.58
N LEU A 230 3.42 -27.41 18.65
CA LEU A 230 2.77 -26.58 19.66
C LEU A 230 1.30 -26.41 19.25
N PRO A 231 0.31 -26.83 20.05
CA PRO A 231 -1.09 -26.74 19.64
C PRO A 231 -1.55 -25.29 19.42
N GLN A 232 -2.35 -25.04 18.37
CA GLN A 232 -2.95 -23.72 18.16
C GLN A 232 -3.89 -23.30 19.31
N GLY A 233 -4.11 -21.99 19.45
CA GLY A 233 -5.00 -21.42 20.47
C GLY A 233 -4.44 -20.17 21.15
N THR A 234 -5.01 -19.82 22.31
CA THR A 234 -4.65 -18.61 23.04
C THR A 234 -3.60 -18.87 24.11
N TYR A 235 -2.51 -18.11 24.11
CA TYR A 235 -1.41 -18.18 25.06
C TYR A 235 -1.31 -16.88 25.85
N CYS A 236 -1.66 -16.91 27.14
CA CYS A 236 -1.76 -15.70 27.95
C CYS A 236 -0.44 -15.30 28.62
N ALA A 237 0.44 -16.27 28.89
CA ALA A 237 1.78 -16.01 29.41
C ALA A 237 2.82 -15.73 28.30
N GLY A 238 2.39 -15.79 27.03
CA GLY A 238 3.27 -15.73 25.87
C GLY A 238 3.82 -17.09 25.48
N ILE A 239 4.72 -17.09 24.49
CA ILE A 239 5.40 -18.28 23.98
C ILE A 239 6.89 -17.98 24.02
N ASN A 240 7.68 -18.84 24.65
CA ASN A 240 9.14 -18.71 24.73
C ASN A 240 9.79 -20.05 24.35
N ILE A 241 10.26 -20.13 23.11
CA ILE A 241 10.93 -21.30 22.53
C ILE A 241 12.44 -21.11 22.72
N THR A 242 13.08 -22.00 23.46
CA THR A 242 14.48 -21.86 23.88
C THR A 242 15.18 -23.22 23.96
N ASN A 243 16.47 -23.22 24.32
CA ASN A 243 17.28 -24.41 24.61
C ASN A 243 17.38 -25.38 23.43
N GLY A 244 17.48 -24.87 22.19
CA GLY A 244 17.65 -25.69 20.98
C GLY A 244 16.41 -26.49 20.58
N SER A 245 15.21 -26.05 20.98
CA SER A 245 13.95 -26.71 20.67
C SER A 245 13.63 -26.73 19.17
N ASN A 246 12.97 -27.78 18.67
CA ASN A 246 12.44 -27.85 17.32
C ASN A 246 10.90 -27.90 17.32
N VAL A 247 10.29 -26.72 17.16
CA VAL A 247 8.84 -26.54 17.30
C VAL A 247 8.18 -26.37 15.94
N THR A 248 7.05 -27.04 15.74
CA THR A 248 6.16 -26.79 14.61
C THR A 248 4.91 -26.06 15.09
N MET A 249 4.46 -25.05 14.34
CA MET A 249 3.22 -24.32 14.59
C MET A 249 2.34 -24.36 13.34
N ASN A 250 1.12 -24.91 13.46
CA ASN A 250 0.12 -24.92 12.39
C ASN A 250 -1.21 -24.36 12.90
N GLY A 251 -1.68 -23.27 12.29
CA GLY A 251 -2.93 -22.62 12.64
C GLY A 251 -2.77 -21.27 13.34
N LEU A 252 -3.78 -20.89 14.13
CA LEU A 252 -3.88 -19.56 14.73
C LEU A 252 -3.41 -19.54 16.18
N TYR A 253 -2.42 -18.69 16.48
CA TYR A 253 -1.86 -18.52 17.81
C TYR A 253 -2.12 -17.10 18.30
N ILE A 254 -2.91 -16.97 19.35
CA ILE A 254 -3.28 -15.66 19.91
C ILE A 254 -2.51 -15.46 21.21
N LEU A 255 -1.54 -14.55 21.22
CA LEU A 255 -0.86 -14.16 22.44
C LEU A 255 -1.65 -13.03 23.10
N ARG A 256 -2.30 -13.36 24.22
CA ARG A 256 -3.05 -12.41 25.03
C ARG A 256 -2.12 -11.88 26.11
N THR A 257 -1.57 -10.69 25.94
CA THR A 257 -0.66 -9.99 26.86
C THR A 257 0.77 -10.55 27.03
N GLY A 258 1.10 -11.65 26.37
CA GLY A 258 2.43 -12.26 26.42
C GLY A 258 3.31 -11.94 25.22
N ASN A 259 4.62 -12.08 25.40
CA ASN A 259 5.62 -11.94 24.33
C ASN A 259 5.76 -13.24 23.52
N PHE A 260 6.18 -13.09 22.27
CA PHE A 260 6.59 -14.21 21.42
C PHE A 260 8.11 -14.22 21.31
N VAL A 261 8.75 -15.26 21.83
CA VAL A 261 10.21 -15.35 21.89
C VAL A 261 10.69 -16.66 21.28
N VAL A 262 11.66 -16.58 20.37
CA VAL A 262 12.39 -17.74 19.82
C VAL A 262 13.88 -17.46 19.95
N GLN A 263 14.59 -18.32 20.68
CA GLN A 263 16.00 -18.09 21.01
C GLN A 263 16.80 -19.37 21.26
N GLY A 264 18.11 -19.22 21.51
CA GLY A 264 18.98 -20.30 21.97
C GLY A 264 19.15 -21.41 20.94
N GLY A 265 19.35 -21.05 19.67
CA GLY A 265 19.51 -22.00 18.56
C GLY A 265 18.25 -22.80 18.21
N SER A 266 17.08 -22.41 18.72
CA SER A 266 15.83 -23.12 18.46
C SER A 266 15.35 -22.91 17.03
N THR A 267 14.66 -23.92 16.50
CA THR A 267 14.00 -23.88 15.20
C THR A 267 12.49 -23.81 15.36
N LEU A 268 11.86 -22.90 14.62
CA LEU A 268 10.41 -22.81 14.49
C LEU A 268 10.01 -22.96 13.03
N SER A 269 9.03 -23.81 12.75
CA SER A 269 8.52 -24.01 11.40
C SER A 269 7.00 -24.18 11.33
N GLY A 270 6.41 -23.98 10.15
CA GLY A 270 5.02 -24.37 9.87
C GLY A 270 4.18 -23.30 9.17
N THR A 271 2.87 -23.55 9.07
CA THR A 271 1.91 -22.62 8.47
C THR A 271 1.04 -21.98 9.56
N ALA A 272 1.39 -20.77 9.99
CA ALA A 272 0.79 -20.16 11.17
C ALA A 272 0.58 -18.65 11.05
N SER A 273 -0.42 -18.18 11.78
CA SER A 273 -0.60 -16.76 12.09
C SER A 273 -0.48 -16.55 13.60
N ILE A 274 0.37 -15.62 13.99
CA ILE A 274 0.63 -15.21 15.37
C ILE A 274 0.03 -13.83 15.59
N VAL A 275 -1.00 -13.76 16.42
CA VAL A 275 -1.71 -12.53 16.78
C VAL A 275 -1.22 -12.05 18.14
N LEU A 276 -0.74 -10.81 18.21
CA LEU A 276 -0.35 -10.15 19.45
C LEU A 276 -1.47 -9.20 19.86
N THR A 277 -2.14 -9.50 20.96
CA THR A 277 -3.26 -8.69 21.45
C THR A 277 -3.23 -8.59 22.98
N GLY A 278 -4.15 -7.82 23.56
CA GLY A 278 -4.32 -7.71 25.01
C GLY A 278 -5.75 -7.41 25.41
N THR A 279 -5.96 -7.06 26.68
CA THR A 279 -7.29 -6.85 27.26
C THR A 279 -7.61 -5.36 27.45
N GLY A 280 -8.48 -4.79 26.61
CA GLY A 280 -8.97 -3.40 26.76
C GLY A 280 -8.45 -2.41 25.72
N SER A 281 -8.48 -1.11 26.02
CA SER A 281 -7.95 -0.02 25.18
C SER A 281 -6.63 0.50 25.78
N GLY A 282 -5.51 0.34 25.07
CA GLY A 282 -4.16 0.73 25.55
C GLY A 282 -3.31 -0.42 26.10
N THR A 283 -3.53 -1.63 25.60
CA THR A 283 -3.17 -2.90 26.23
C THR A 283 -1.68 -3.20 26.29
N ASN A 284 -1.27 -4.04 27.26
CA ASN A 284 0.03 -4.74 27.31
C ASN A 284 0.14 -5.74 26.15
N THR A 285 0.07 -5.29 24.90
CA THR A 285 0.34 -6.14 23.74
C THR A 285 1.83 -6.48 23.74
N GLY A 286 2.13 -7.78 23.75
CA GLY A 286 3.51 -8.26 23.75
C GLY A 286 4.26 -7.91 22.47
N VAL A 287 5.56 -8.18 22.49
CA VAL A 287 6.47 -8.00 21.36
C VAL A 287 6.96 -9.35 20.86
N VAL A 288 7.47 -9.34 19.62
CA VAL A 288 8.24 -10.44 19.03
C VAL A 288 9.72 -10.25 19.32
N THR A 289 10.40 -11.30 19.76
CA THR A 289 11.85 -11.33 19.94
C THR A 289 12.40 -12.63 19.36
N ILE A 290 13.20 -12.50 18.31
CA ILE A 290 13.84 -13.63 17.63
C ILE A 290 15.34 -13.39 17.71
N THR A 291 16.05 -14.27 18.42
CA THR A 291 17.46 -14.04 18.72
C THR A 291 18.30 -15.30 18.94
N GLY A 292 19.59 -15.13 19.23
CA GLY A 292 20.50 -16.19 19.64
C GLY A 292 20.60 -17.34 18.65
N GLY A 293 20.78 -17.04 17.35
CA GLY A 293 20.91 -18.05 16.30
C GLY A 293 19.64 -18.85 15.99
N ALA A 294 18.46 -18.37 16.40
CA ALA A 294 17.19 -19.02 16.07
C ALA A 294 16.92 -19.07 14.56
N VAL A 295 16.28 -20.14 14.11
CA VAL A 295 15.84 -20.36 12.73
C VAL A 295 14.32 -20.35 12.68
N ILE A 296 13.74 -19.56 11.77
CA ILE A 296 12.27 -19.44 11.65
C ILE A 296 11.84 -19.59 10.21
N ASN A 297 10.99 -20.57 9.95
CA ASN A 297 10.44 -20.87 8.63
C ASN A 297 8.92 -20.89 8.69
N LEU A 298 8.28 -19.74 8.47
CA LEU A 298 6.83 -19.59 8.60
C LEU A 298 6.18 -19.14 7.30
N THR A 299 5.06 -19.79 7.00
CA THR A 299 4.13 -19.36 5.95
C THR A 299 2.84 -18.91 6.61
N ALA A 300 2.29 -17.78 6.18
CA ALA A 300 1.00 -17.30 6.66
C ALA A 300 -0.14 -18.27 6.28
N LEU A 301 -1.21 -18.26 7.07
CA LEU A 301 -2.45 -18.95 6.71
C LEU A 301 -3.03 -18.34 5.42
N SER A 302 -3.58 -19.15 4.53
CA SER A 302 -4.21 -18.69 3.28
C SER A 302 -5.68 -18.27 3.44
N THR A 303 -6.30 -18.59 4.58
CA THR A 303 -7.72 -18.32 4.87
C THR A 303 -7.92 -17.83 6.30
N GLY A 304 -9.12 -17.31 6.58
CA GLY A 304 -9.51 -16.80 7.89
C GLY A 304 -9.19 -15.30 8.09
N ALA A 305 -9.46 -14.80 9.29
CA ALA A 305 -9.33 -13.37 9.62
C ALA A 305 -7.88 -12.84 9.50
N THR A 306 -6.89 -13.72 9.59
CA THR A 306 -5.45 -13.42 9.49
C THR A 306 -4.83 -13.93 8.19
N ALA A 307 -5.65 -14.22 7.17
CA ALA A 307 -5.17 -14.71 5.89
C ALA A 307 -4.10 -13.78 5.31
N GLY A 308 -2.97 -14.36 4.90
CA GLY A 308 -1.81 -13.64 4.37
C GLY A 308 -0.88 -13.05 5.44
N MET A 309 -1.20 -13.15 6.74
CA MET A 309 -0.41 -12.54 7.82
C MET A 309 0.30 -13.59 8.68
N ILE A 310 1.62 -13.44 8.86
CA ILE A 310 2.38 -14.22 9.86
C ILE A 310 2.23 -13.56 11.21
N PHE A 311 2.47 -12.26 11.30
CA PHE A 311 2.29 -11.50 12.54
C PHE A 311 1.19 -10.47 12.35
N PHE A 312 0.26 -10.44 13.30
CA PHE A 312 -0.76 -9.41 13.41
C PHE A 312 -0.75 -8.84 14.82
N GLN A 313 -0.21 -7.63 14.95
CA GLN A 313 -0.35 -6.83 16.17
C GLN A 313 -1.65 -6.04 16.18
N ASP A 314 -2.36 -6.14 17.30
CA ASP A 314 -3.54 -5.33 17.61
C ASP A 314 -3.22 -3.82 17.55
N ARG A 315 -4.06 -3.08 16.82
CA ARG A 315 -3.95 -1.62 16.63
C ARG A 315 -4.06 -0.82 17.94
N ARG A 316 -4.55 -1.43 19.01
CA ARG A 316 -4.60 -0.84 20.37
C ARG A 316 -3.26 -0.91 21.12
N ALA A 317 -2.23 -1.53 20.53
CA ALA A 317 -0.91 -1.63 21.14
C ALA A 317 -0.28 -0.25 21.42
N ARG A 318 0.61 -0.21 22.42
CA ARG A 318 1.40 0.97 22.77
C ARG A 318 2.50 1.22 21.74
N THR A 319 2.88 2.48 21.56
CA THR A 319 3.90 2.88 20.56
C THR A 319 5.34 2.59 20.96
N THR A 320 5.58 2.25 22.23
CA THR A 320 6.91 2.09 22.83
C THR A 320 7.51 0.70 22.65
N GLY A 321 6.76 -0.28 22.14
CA GLY A 321 7.28 -1.63 21.92
C GLY A 321 8.14 -1.74 20.67
N THR A 322 9.11 -2.65 20.72
CA THR A 322 9.99 -2.98 19.60
C THR A 322 10.00 -4.50 19.39
N ASN A 323 9.72 -4.90 18.16
CA ASN A 323 9.74 -6.29 17.69
C ASN A 323 11.10 -6.56 17.07
N ASN A 324 11.91 -7.40 17.71
CA ASN A 324 13.31 -7.56 17.39
C ASN A 324 13.60 -8.88 16.67
N PHE A 325 14.35 -8.79 15.57
CA PHE A 325 14.87 -9.90 14.78
C PHE A 325 16.39 -9.72 14.67
N TYR A 326 17.17 -10.33 15.57
CA TYR A 326 18.59 -9.98 15.72
C TYR A 326 19.47 -11.07 16.30
N GLY A 327 20.78 -10.98 16.11
CA GLY A 327 21.73 -11.90 16.77
C GLY A 327 21.91 -13.20 15.99
N GLY A 328 22.25 -13.08 14.71
CA GLY A 328 22.61 -14.21 13.84
C GLY A 328 21.43 -15.12 13.47
N THR A 329 20.21 -14.60 13.48
CA THR A 329 19.01 -15.38 13.15
C THR A 329 18.89 -15.58 11.64
N THR A 330 18.31 -16.71 11.24
CA THR A 330 17.94 -17.00 9.85
C THR A 330 16.44 -17.13 9.76
N SER A 331 15.78 -16.28 8.98
CA SER A 331 14.32 -16.27 8.88
C SER A 331 13.87 -16.39 7.43
N THR A 332 13.04 -17.39 7.14
CA THR A 332 12.27 -17.51 5.91
C THR A 332 10.79 -17.28 6.22
N LEU A 333 10.30 -16.12 5.81
CA LEU A 333 8.94 -15.68 6.07
C LEU A 333 8.21 -15.50 4.73
N THR A 334 6.99 -16.02 4.65
CA THR A 334 6.08 -15.87 3.51
C THR A 334 4.72 -15.38 4.00
N GLY A 335 4.44 -14.09 3.81
CA GLY A 335 3.23 -13.42 4.27
C GLY A 335 3.52 -12.02 4.82
N ALA A 336 2.63 -11.45 5.62
CA ALA A 336 2.77 -10.10 6.16
C ALA A 336 3.23 -10.06 7.62
N LEU A 337 4.08 -9.09 7.93
CA LEU A 337 4.49 -8.68 9.26
C LEU A 337 3.79 -7.34 9.58
N TYR A 338 2.68 -7.39 10.30
CA TYR A 338 1.86 -6.21 10.58
C TYR A 338 1.98 -5.76 12.04
N PHE A 339 2.67 -4.62 12.23
CA PHE A 339 2.99 -4.00 13.52
C PHE A 339 2.62 -2.50 13.54
N PRO A 340 1.33 -2.15 13.39
CA PRO A 340 0.90 -0.78 13.07
C PRO A 340 1.24 0.27 14.13
N ARG A 341 1.58 -0.17 15.36
CA ARG A 341 1.86 0.72 16.49
C ARG A 341 3.30 0.62 16.97
N GLN A 342 4.01 -0.44 16.66
CA GLN A 342 5.34 -0.70 17.23
C GLN A 342 6.44 -0.68 16.18
N THR A 343 7.67 -0.57 16.66
CA THR A 343 8.84 -0.64 15.80
C THR A 343 9.14 -2.10 15.46
N VAL A 344 9.56 -2.36 14.23
CA VAL A 344 10.23 -3.60 13.83
C VAL A 344 11.71 -3.30 13.65
N ASN A 345 12.57 -4.10 14.26
CA ASN A 345 14.01 -3.88 14.27
C ASN A 345 14.75 -5.15 13.84
N PHE A 346 15.43 -5.07 12.70
CA PHE A 346 16.37 -6.07 12.21
C PHE A 346 17.78 -5.59 12.54
N SER A 347 18.55 -6.36 13.30
CA SER A 347 19.92 -5.95 13.66
C SER A 347 20.90 -7.08 13.95
N ASN A 348 22.17 -6.74 14.15
CA ASN A 348 23.22 -7.64 14.63
C ASN A 348 23.36 -8.94 13.81
N GLY A 349 23.59 -8.79 12.50
CA GLY A 349 23.94 -9.88 11.59
C GLY A 349 22.85 -10.92 11.32
N GLY A 350 21.58 -10.62 11.63
CA GLY A 350 20.46 -11.46 11.18
C GLY A 350 20.26 -11.39 9.66
N SER A 351 19.96 -12.53 9.04
CA SER A 351 19.57 -12.62 7.63
C SER A 351 18.12 -13.07 7.53
N THR A 352 17.29 -12.24 6.92
CA THR A 352 15.88 -12.58 6.64
C THR A 352 15.72 -12.64 5.12
N THR A 353 15.45 -13.83 4.60
CA THR A 353 15.09 -14.03 3.19
C THR A 353 13.61 -14.29 3.10
N THR A 354 12.90 -13.61 2.22
CA THR A 354 11.45 -13.71 2.16
C THR A 354 10.93 -13.86 0.74
N ALA A 355 9.99 -14.77 0.55
CA ALA A 355 9.21 -14.86 -0.68
C ALA A 355 8.05 -13.86 -0.56
N CYS A 356 8.26 -12.67 -1.15
CA CYS A 356 7.38 -11.50 -1.13
C CYS A 356 6.70 -11.23 0.22
N THR A 357 7.49 -11.08 1.29
CA THR A 357 6.93 -10.67 2.59
C THR A 357 6.62 -9.19 2.61
N GLU A 358 5.41 -8.85 3.08
CA GLU A 358 5.05 -7.46 3.37
C GLU A 358 5.46 -7.10 4.80
N ILE A 359 6.05 -5.93 4.99
CA ILE A 359 6.42 -5.39 6.30
C ILE A 359 5.72 -4.05 6.47
N ILE A 360 4.71 -4.03 7.33
CA ILE A 360 3.96 -2.82 7.64
C ILE A 360 4.07 -2.57 9.13
N ALA A 361 4.76 -1.51 9.52
CA ALA A 361 4.98 -1.21 10.92
C ALA A 361 4.87 0.29 11.19
N ARG A 362 4.79 0.68 12.47
CA ARG A 362 4.94 2.11 12.81
C ARG A 362 6.30 2.62 12.36
N SER A 363 7.36 1.89 12.69
CA SER A 363 8.72 2.19 12.25
C SER A 363 9.49 0.90 11.97
N ILE A 364 10.43 0.96 11.04
CA ILE A 364 11.22 -0.17 10.53
C ILE A 364 12.69 0.25 10.56
N LEU A 365 13.47 -0.45 11.38
CA LEU A 365 14.89 -0.22 11.56
C LEU A 365 15.66 -1.43 11.03
N ILE A 366 16.68 -1.18 10.22
CA ILE A 366 17.59 -2.21 9.70
C ILE A 366 19.01 -1.76 10.02
N GLY A 367 19.76 -2.54 10.81
CA GLY A 367 21.00 -2.09 11.42
C GLY A 367 22.04 -3.18 11.66
N GLY A 368 23.25 -2.78 12.08
CA GLY A 368 24.26 -3.72 12.61
C GLY A 368 24.60 -4.87 11.65
N GLY A 369 24.76 -4.57 10.37
CA GLY A 369 25.08 -5.55 9.32
C GLY A 369 23.98 -6.57 8.99
N SER A 370 22.74 -6.39 9.47
CA SER A 370 21.63 -7.28 9.10
C SER A 370 21.22 -7.10 7.64
N THR A 371 20.76 -8.17 7.00
CA THR A 371 20.20 -8.12 5.64
C THR A 371 18.75 -8.61 5.64
N VAL A 372 17.86 -7.80 5.09
CA VAL A 372 16.46 -8.15 4.81
C VAL A 372 16.30 -8.19 3.30
N ASN A 373 16.00 -9.37 2.76
CA ASN A 373 15.78 -9.60 1.34
C ASN A 373 14.31 -9.96 1.07
N ILE A 374 13.65 -9.18 0.22
CA ILE A 374 12.25 -9.37 -0.19
C ILE A 374 12.20 -9.50 -1.70
N ASP A 375 11.85 -10.70 -2.18
CA ASP A 375 11.70 -10.95 -3.61
C ASP A 375 10.22 -11.16 -3.96
N CYS A 376 9.65 -10.21 -4.71
CA CYS A 376 8.28 -10.23 -5.21
C CYS A 376 8.16 -10.56 -6.70
N SER A 377 9.25 -10.97 -7.37
CA SER A 377 9.26 -11.27 -8.81
C SER A 377 8.34 -12.45 -9.20
N GLY A 378 8.05 -13.36 -8.27
CA GLY A 378 7.22 -14.55 -8.47
C GLY A 378 5.70 -14.39 -8.26
N GLY A 379 5.19 -13.18 -8.02
CA GLY A 379 3.74 -12.91 -7.97
C GLY A 379 3.08 -12.90 -6.58
N GLY A 380 3.73 -12.33 -5.56
CA GLY A 380 3.03 -11.93 -4.33
C GLY A 380 2.27 -10.62 -4.55
N THR A 381 1.07 -10.48 -3.97
CA THR A 381 0.28 -9.24 -4.07
C THR A 381 0.95 -8.15 -3.24
N PRO A 382 1.57 -7.13 -3.81
CA PRO A 382 2.17 -6.07 -3.03
C PRO A 382 1.11 -5.03 -2.63
N ILE A 383 1.39 -4.24 -1.60
CA ILE A 383 0.50 -3.19 -1.09
C ILE A 383 0.36 -2.15 -2.19
N SER A 384 -0.86 -1.93 -2.67
CA SER A 384 -1.14 -0.85 -3.62
C SER A 384 -1.02 0.48 -2.87
N GLY A 385 0.11 1.16 -3.07
CA GLY A 385 0.40 2.47 -2.48
C GLY A 385 0.13 3.66 -3.40
N GLY A 386 -0.31 3.40 -4.63
CA GLY A 386 -0.64 4.45 -5.60
C GLY A 386 -2.07 4.94 -5.45
N THR A 387 -2.23 6.24 -5.23
CA THR A 387 -3.52 6.91 -5.40
C THR A 387 -3.72 7.23 -6.87
N PRO A 388 -4.82 6.82 -7.50
CA PRO A 388 -5.08 7.18 -8.89
C PRO A 388 -4.85 8.66 -9.14
N ARG A 389 -4.19 8.99 -10.26
CA ARG A 389 -3.87 10.37 -10.61
C ARG A 389 -4.31 10.66 -12.04
N LEU A 390 -4.74 11.88 -12.27
CA LEU A 390 -4.93 12.41 -13.62
C LEU A 390 -3.56 12.67 -14.26
N VAL A 391 -3.44 12.27 -15.53
CA VAL A 391 -2.20 12.39 -16.31
C VAL A 391 -2.38 13.12 -17.63
N GLU A 392 -3.61 13.18 -18.14
CA GLU A 392 -4.08 14.00 -19.26
C GLU A 392 -5.53 14.42 -18.98
#